data_AF-A0A966S817-F1
#
_entry.id   AF-A0A966S817-F1
#
_cell.length_a   1.000
_cell.length_b   1.000
_cell.length_c   1.000
_cell.angle_alpha   90.00
_cell.angle_beta   90.00
_cell.angle_gamma   90.00
#
_symmetry.space_group_name_H-M   'P 1'
#
loop_
_entity.id
_entity.type
_entity.pdbx_description
1 polymer ?
#
loop_
_entity_poly.entity_id
_entity_poly.type
_entity_poly.pdbx_seq_one_letter_code
_entity_poly.pdbx_strand_id
1 'polypeptide(L)'
;MRLLLLCVVVLLFAGACNPSNKVPKGVLPPEKMETVLWDLLRSGNLVNNFILSKDSSLDKNQEHIKWINRVLTFHQVSEAEFKKSFSYYQQHPELMSVIMDSISKREDDPVIRLKPRQNYRAE
;
A
#
# COMPACT_ATOMS: atom_id res chain seq x y z
N MET A 1 -3.98 -21.80 35.24
CA MET A 1 -5.02 -22.06 34.21
C MET A 1 -5.52 -20.82 33.48
N ARG A 2 -5.61 -19.61 34.08
CA ARG A 2 -6.02 -18.38 33.36
C ARG A 2 -5.03 -17.89 32.30
N LEU A 3 -3.72 -18.06 32.52
CA LEU A 3 -2.68 -17.68 31.52
C LEU A 3 -2.68 -18.57 30.26
N LEU A 4 -3.07 -19.84 30.40
CA LEU A 4 -3.12 -20.81 29.30
C LEU A 4 -4.27 -20.51 28.31
N LEU A 5 -5.39 -19.99 28.83
CA LEU A 5 -6.52 -19.51 28.04
C LEU A 5 -6.18 -18.25 27.22
N LEU A 6 -5.33 -17.37 27.75
CA LEU A 6 -4.88 -16.15 27.06
C LEU A 6 -3.98 -16.47 25.86
N CYS A 7 -3.10 -17.46 25.96
CA CYS A 7 -2.25 -17.89 24.84
C CYS A 7 -3.04 -18.52 23.69
N VAL A 8 -4.14 -19.23 23.99
CA VAL A 8 -4.98 -19.87 22.95
C VAL A 8 -5.77 -18.83 22.14
N VAL A 9 -6.21 -17.73 22.76
CA VAL A 9 -6.92 -16.66 22.05
C VAL A 9 -6.01 -15.90 21.08
N VAL A 10 -4.72 -15.72 21.42
CA VAL A 10 -3.75 -15.05 20.53
C VAL A 10 -3.41 -15.91 19.30
N LEU A 11 -3.38 -17.24 19.44
CA LEU A 11 -3.12 -18.16 18.32
C LEU A 11 -4.30 -18.25 17.32
N LEU A 12 -5.53 -17.95 17.74
CA LEU A 12 -6.70 -18.01 16.87
C LEU A 12 -6.80 -16.84 15.87
N PHE A 13 -6.07 -15.73 16.08
CA PHE A 13 -6.03 -14.60 15.15
C PHE A 13 -4.93 -14.73 14.08
N ALA A 14 -4.04 -15.73 14.16
CA ALA A 14 -2.97 -15.92 13.17
C ALA A 14 -3.44 -16.62 11.87
N GLY A 15 -4.73 -16.98 11.77
CA GLY A 15 -5.27 -17.85 10.73
C GLY A 15 -6.25 -17.21 9.75
N ALA A 16 -6.31 -15.89 9.62
CA ALA A 16 -7.10 -15.23 8.57
C ALA A 16 -6.40 -15.37 7.20
N CYS A 17 -6.26 -16.61 6.73
CA CYS A 17 -5.84 -16.92 5.37
C CYS A 17 -7.10 -16.80 4.50
N ASN A 18 -7.34 -15.61 3.97
CA ASN A 18 -8.39 -15.44 2.96
C ASN A 18 -8.10 -16.39 1.79
N PRO A 19 -9.11 -17.04 1.20
CA PRO A 19 -8.92 -17.88 0.03
C PRO A 19 -8.46 -16.97 -1.12
N SER A 20 -7.15 -16.82 -1.24
CA SER A 20 -6.52 -16.02 -2.27
C SER A 20 -6.99 -16.51 -3.63
N ASN A 21 -7.36 -15.58 -4.51
CA ASN A 21 -7.34 -15.86 -5.95
C ASN A 21 -5.98 -16.50 -6.22
N LYS A 22 -5.98 -17.77 -6.62
CA LYS A 22 -4.77 -18.59 -6.68
C LYS A 22 -3.83 -18.03 -7.73
N VAL A 23 -2.93 -17.16 -7.32
CA VAL A 23 -1.86 -16.63 -8.17
C VAL A 23 -0.67 -17.61 -8.18
N PRO A 24 0.16 -17.62 -9.24
CA PRO A 24 1.34 -18.45 -9.31
C PRO A 24 2.32 -18.21 -8.15
N LYS A 25 3.17 -19.20 -7.85
CA LYS A 25 4.21 -19.04 -6.83
C LYS A 25 5.13 -17.85 -7.12
N GLY A 26 5.37 -17.04 -6.09
CA GLY A 26 6.18 -15.82 -6.18
C GLY A 26 5.47 -14.67 -6.89
N VAL A 27 4.14 -14.72 -7.02
CA VAL A 27 3.30 -13.56 -7.30
C VAL A 27 2.59 -13.19 -5.99
N LEU A 28 2.61 -11.90 -5.65
CA LEU A 28 1.91 -11.37 -4.48
C LEU A 28 0.40 -11.63 -4.62
N PRO A 29 -0.27 -12.14 -3.57
CA PRO A 29 -1.72 -12.23 -3.55
C PRO A 29 -2.40 -10.86 -3.76
N PRO A 30 -3.63 -10.80 -4.30
CA PRO A 30 -4.27 -9.52 -4.65
C PRO A 30 -4.37 -8.54 -3.47
N GLU A 31 -4.72 -9.01 -2.28
CA GLU A 31 -4.80 -8.19 -1.07
C GLU A 31 -3.45 -7.57 -0.70
N LYS A 32 -2.37 -8.36 -0.80
CA LYS A 32 -1.03 -7.87 -0.53
C LYS A 32 -0.61 -6.85 -1.59
N MET A 33 -0.90 -7.12 -2.87
CA MET A 33 -0.62 -6.18 -3.95
C MET A 33 -1.40 -4.86 -3.79
N GLU A 34 -2.67 -4.92 -3.40
CA GLU A 34 -3.49 -3.74 -3.09
C GLU A 34 -2.82 -2.86 -2.02
N THR A 35 -2.45 -3.44 -0.87
CA THR A 35 -1.83 -2.67 0.21
C THR A 35 -0.48 -2.04 -0.19
N VAL A 36 0.33 -2.76 -0.95
CA VAL A 36 1.63 -2.26 -1.46
C VAL A 36 1.43 -1.13 -2.46
N LEU A 37 0.55 -1.32 -3.45
CA LEU A 37 0.27 -0.31 -4.46
C LEU A 37 -0.36 0.95 -3.87
N TRP A 38 -1.28 0.80 -2.92
CA TRP A 38 -1.88 1.93 -2.21
C TRP A 38 -0.83 2.83 -1.56
N ASP A 39 0.09 2.24 -0.80
CA ASP A 39 1.13 3.01 -0.12
C ASP A 39 2.17 3.57 -1.11
N LEU A 40 2.45 2.88 -2.21
CA LEU A 40 3.31 3.41 -3.29
C LEU A 40 2.68 4.66 -3.93
N LEU A 41 1.39 4.61 -4.28
CA LEU A 41 0.67 5.74 -4.88
C LEU A 41 0.63 6.93 -3.92
N ARG A 42 0.26 6.69 -2.65
CA ARG A 42 0.24 7.73 -1.62
C ARG A 42 1.62 8.32 -1.36
N SER A 43 2.67 7.48 -1.27
CA SER A 43 4.04 7.93 -1.09
C SER A 43 4.51 8.76 -2.29
N GLY A 44 4.23 8.32 -3.52
CA GLY A 44 4.57 9.09 -4.72
C GLY A 44 3.92 10.47 -4.72
N ASN A 45 2.64 10.56 -4.35
CA ASN A 45 1.92 11.82 -4.20
C ASN A 45 2.56 12.72 -3.12
N LEU A 46 2.96 12.17 -1.96
CA LEU A 46 3.65 12.93 -0.92
C LEU A 46 4.99 13.49 -1.42
N VAL A 47 5.80 12.65 -2.07
CA VAL A 47 7.12 13.00 -2.57
C VAL A 47 7.02 14.11 -3.61
N ASN A 48 6.13 13.95 -4.59
CA ASN A 48 5.96 14.92 -5.67
C ASN A 48 5.37 16.25 -5.19
N ASN A 49 4.33 16.21 -4.34
CA ASN A 49 3.60 17.41 -3.97
C ASN A 49 4.21 18.19 -2.80
N PHE A 50 5.01 17.55 -1.93
CA PHE A 50 5.50 18.19 -0.70
C PHE A 50 7.02 18.18 -0.54
N ILE A 51 7.73 17.14 -0.98
CA ILE A 51 9.18 17.04 -0.78
C ILE A 51 9.90 17.71 -1.94
N LEU A 52 9.70 17.21 -3.16
CA LEU A 52 10.37 17.69 -4.37
C LEU A 52 9.87 19.06 -4.85
N SER A 53 8.68 19.48 -4.41
CA SER A 53 8.13 20.82 -4.68
C SER A 53 8.78 21.90 -3.82
N LYS A 54 9.29 21.56 -2.64
CA LYS A 54 9.87 22.50 -1.68
C LYS A 54 11.38 22.65 -1.81
N ASP A 55 12.06 21.62 -2.30
CA ASP A 55 13.51 21.64 -2.47
C ASP A 55 13.89 21.14 -3.86
N SER A 56 14.18 22.09 -4.76
CA SER A 56 14.60 21.81 -6.13
C SER A 56 16.04 21.33 -6.24
N SER A 57 16.81 21.32 -5.16
CA SER A 57 18.20 20.80 -5.15
C SER A 57 18.24 19.27 -5.12
N LEU A 58 17.12 18.62 -4.80
CA LEU A 58 17.01 17.17 -4.74
C LEU A 58 16.91 16.55 -6.14
N ASP A 59 17.61 15.43 -6.34
CA ASP A 59 17.43 14.59 -7.52
C ASP A 59 16.09 13.82 -7.41
N LYS A 60 15.14 14.23 -8.25
CA LYS A 60 13.79 13.68 -8.27
C LYS A 60 13.76 12.16 -8.49
N ASN A 61 14.63 11.65 -9.36
CA ASN A 61 14.66 10.22 -9.68
C ASN A 61 15.22 9.41 -8.51
N GLN A 62 16.30 9.91 -7.89
CA GLN A 62 16.90 9.23 -6.74
C GLN A 62 15.96 9.22 -5.54
N GLU A 63 15.31 10.34 -5.23
CA GLU A 63 14.34 10.41 -4.14
C GLU A 63 13.14 9.49 -4.40
N HIS A 64 12.60 9.48 -5.61
CA HIS A 64 11.51 8.58 -5.97
C HIS A 64 11.88 7.10 -5.74
N ILE A 65 13.08 6.67 -6.17
CA ILE A 65 13.58 5.31 -5.94
C ILE A 65 13.73 5.01 -4.44
N LYS A 66 14.28 5.93 -3.64
CA LYS A 66 14.41 5.76 -2.19
C LYS A 66 13.06 5.52 -1.51
N TRP A 67 12.03 6.27 -1.91
CA TRP A 67 10.69 6.13 -1.34
C TRP A 67 10.00 4.84 -1.76
N ILE A 68 10.11 4.43 -3.03
CA ILE A 68 9.64 3.11 -3.47
C ILE A 68 10.28 2.02 -2.62
N ASN A 69 11.61 2.03 -2.47
CA ASN A 69 12.34 1.03 -1.70
C ASN A 69 11.91 0.99 -0.23
N ARG A 70 11.62 2.15 0.37
CA ARG A 70 11.10 2.23 1.74
C ARG A 70 9.73 1.57 1.87
N VAL A 71 8.81 1.83 0.94
CA VAL A 71 7.47 1.22 0.94
C VAL A 71 7.56 -0.29 0.74
N LEU A 72 8.36 -0.75 -0.23
CA LEU A 72 8.55 -2.19 -0.46
C LEU A 72 9.14 -2.88 0.77
N THR A 73 10.15 -2.27 1.41
CA THR A 73 10.76 -2.79 2.65
C THR A 73 9.74 -2.85 3.79
N PHE A 74 8.94 -1.81 3.97
CA PHE A 74 7.88 -1.77 5.00
C PHE A 74 6.88 -2.92 4.82
N HIS A 75 6.54 -3.24 3.57
CA HIS A 75 5.67 -4.36 3.25
C HIS A 75 6.36 -5.72 3.24
N GLN A 76 7.67 -5.79 3.51
CA GLN A 76 8.49 -7.00 3.41
C GLN A 76 8.45 -7.64 2.01
N VAL A 77 8.40 -6.79 0.99
CA VAL A 77 8.37 -7.21 -0.42
C VAL A 77 9.69 -6.86 -1.08
N SER A 78 10.28 -7.81 -1.79
CA SER A 78 11.49 -7.52 -2.59
C SER A 78 11.13 -6.82 -3.91
N GLU A 79 12.05 -6.03 -4.45
CA GLU A 79 11.84 -5.38 -5.76
C GLU A 79 11.56 -6.41 -6.87
N ALA A 80 12.26 -7.55 -6.86
CA ALA A 80 12.06 -8.62 -7.84
C ALA A 80 10.67 -9.25 -7.74
N GLU A 81 10.21 -9.53 -6.51
CA GLU A 81 8.87 -10.05 -6.25
C GLU A 81 7.79 -9.06 -6.67
N PHE A 82 7.94 -7.79 -6.34
CA PHE A 82 7.01 -6.74 -6.76
C PHE A 82 6.96 -6.65 -8.29
N LYS A 83 8.10 -6.54 -8.98
CA LYS A 83 8.17 -6.45 -10.45
C LYS A 83 7.51 -7.66 -11.13
N LYS A 84 7.82 -8.86 -10.66
CA LYS A 84 7.22 -10.10 -11.16
C LYS A 84 5.71 -10.09 -10.99
N SER A 85 5.24 -9.71 -9.80
CA SER A 85 3.81 -9.68 -9.47
C SER A 85 3.08 -8.61 -10.27
N PHE A 86 3.65 -7.41 -10.36
CA PHE A 86 3.07 -6.30 -11.12
C PHE A 86 2.95 -6.66 -12.60
N SER A 87 3.98 -7.27 -13.20
CA SER A 87 3.92 -7.75 -14.58
C SER A 87 2.84 -8.81 -14.79
N TYR A 88 2.64 -9.72 -13.84
CA TYR A 88 1.52 -10.66 -13.87
C TYR A 88 0.17 -9.95 -13.88
N TYR A 89 -0.06 -9.01 -12.97
CA TYR A 89 -1.34 -8.27 -12.94
C TYR A 89 -1.55 -7.36 -14.16
N GLN A 90 -0.49 -6.83 -14.78
CA GLN A 90 -0.62 -6.10 -16.05
C GLN A 90 -1.15 -6.97 -17.20
N GLN A 91 -0.86 -8.27 -17.17
CA GLN A 91 -1.36 -9.24 -18.16
C GLN A 91 -2.74 -9.82 -17.79
N HIS A 92 -3.23 -9.51 -16.58
CA HIS A 92 -4.51 -9.96 -16.03
C HIS A 92 -5.38 -8.74 -15.63
N PRO A 93 -5.89 -7.99 -16.63
CA PRO A 93 -6.59 -6.73 -16.40
C PRO A 93 -7.83 -6.89 -15.51
N GLU A 94 -8.48 -8.04 -15.52
CA GLU A 94 -9.61 -8.37 -14.63
C GLU A 94 -9.20 -8.36 -13.15
N LEU A 95 -8.02 -8.92 -12.83
CA LEU A 95 -7.50 -8.93 -11.47
C LEU A 95 -6.95 -7.55 -11.08
N MET A 96 -6.29 -6.86 -12.03
CA MET A 96 -5.80 -5.50 -11.80
C MET A 96 -6.95 -4.52 -11.55
N SER A 97 -8.07 -4.66 -12.28
CA SER A 97 -9.27 -3.83 -12.07
C SER A 97 -9.79 -3.97 -10.65
N VAL A 98 -9.89 -5.19 -10.13
CA VAL A 98 -10.36 -5.42 -8.74
C VAL A 98 -9.43 -4.74 -7.72
N ILE A 99 -8.12 -4.81 -7.93
CA ILE A 99 -7.14 -4.15 -7.05
C ILE A 99 -7.32 -2.63 -7.10
N MET A 100 -7.42 -2.06 -8.30
CA MET A 100 -7.57 -0.61 -8.49
C MET A 100 -8.92 -0.10 -7.95
N ASP A 101 -10.01 -0.84 -8.15
CA ASP A 101 -11.33 -0.50 -7.59
C ASP A 101 -11.31 -0.50 -6.06
N SER A 102 -10.58 -1.43 -5.45
CA SER A 102 -10.39 -1.48 -3.99
C SER A 102 -9.59 -0.27 -3.49
N ILE A 103 -8.53 0.09 -4.20
CA ILE A 103 -7.73 1.28 -3.95
C ILE A 103 -8.58 2.56 -4.03
N SER A 104 -9.37 2.74 -5.09
CA SER A 104 -10.21 3.92 -5.26
C SER A 104 -11.25 4.06 -4.13
N LYS A 105 -11.85 2.95 -3.68
CA LYS A 105 -12.77 2.96 -2.54
C LYS A 105 -12.08 3.37 -1.23
N ARG A 106 -10.82 2.98 -1.02
CA ARG A 106 -10.01 3.44 0.12
C ARG A 106 -9.73 4.94 0.04
N GLU A 107 -9.46 5.48 -1.15
CA GLU A 107 -9.21 6.91 -1.33
C GLU A 107 -10.44 7.77 -1.03
N ASP A 108 -11.63 7.24 -1.34
CA ASP A 108 -12.91 7.89 -1.07
C ASP A 108 -13.34 7.87 0.40
N ASP A 109 -12.60 7.19 1.29
CA ASP A 109 -12.91 7.15 2.71
C ASP A 109 -12.93 8.58 3.30
N PRO A 110 -14.06 9.02 3.91
CA PRO A 110 -14.21 10.36 4.45
C PRO A 110 -13.22 10.68 5.59
N VAL A 111 -12.64 9.67 6.25
CA VAL A 111 -11.56 9.87 7.24
C VAL A 111 -10.26 10.28 6.54
N ILE A 112 -10.01 9.80 5.33
CA ILE A 112 -8.82 10.11 4.53
C ILE A 112 -9.00 11.42 3.75
N ARG A 113 -10.21 11.73 3.28
CA ARG A 113 -10.56 13.06 2.77
C ARG A 113 -10.55 14.05 3.93
N LEU A 114 -9.38 14.63 4.23
CA LEU A 114 -9.30 15.86 5.00
C LEU A 114 -10.18 16.89 4.28
N LYS A 115 -11.39 17.16 4.81
CA LYS A 115 -12.17 18.32 4.39
C LYS A 115 -11.23 19.53 4.50
N PRO A 116 -11.14 20.39 3.47
CA PRO A 116 -10.38 21.62 3.58
C PRO A 116 -10.80 22.30 4.87
N ARG A 117 -9.84 22.67 5.71
CA ARG A 117 -10.08 23.40 6.95
C ARG A 117 -10.57 24.81 6.56
N GLN A 118 -11.82 24.90 6.13
CA GLN A 118 -12.54 26.16 6.05
C GLN A 118 -12.63 26.67 7.49
N ASN A 119 -12.12 27.88 7.71
CA ASN A 119 -12.06 28.60 8.99
C ASN A 119 -10.69 28.54 9.69
N TYR A 120 -9.70 29.15 9.06
CA TYR A 120 -8.86 30.11 9.79
C TYR A 120 -9.07 31.49 9.16
N ARG A 121 -10.18 32.12 9.53
CA ARG A 121 -10.27 33.58 9.48
C ARG A 121 -9.51 34.06 10.71
N ALA A 122 -8.32 34.61 10.49
CA ALA A 122 -7.69 35.44 11.50
C ALA A 122 -8.60 36.66 11.67
N GLU A 123 -9.27 36.71 12.81
CA GLU A 123 -9.75 37.98 13.38
C GLU A 123 -8.56 38.68 14.05
#